data_AF-A0A970TTW8-F1
#
_entry.id   AF-A0A970TTW8-F1
#
_cell.length_a   1.000
_cell.length_b   1.000
_cell.length_c   1.000
_cell.angle_alpha   90.00
_cell.angle_beta   90.00
_cell.angle_gamma   90.00
#
_symmetry.space_group_name_H-M   'P 1'
#
loop_
_entity.id
_entity.type
_entity.pdbx_description
1 polymer ?
#
loop_
_entity_poly.entity_id
_entity_poly.type
_entity_poly.pdbx_seq_one_letter_code
_entity_poly.pdbx_strand_id
1 'polypeptide(L)'
;MLSEMIINQMKDEVSSLGYRSICMDSGAGHDAMVMAEHAPTGMIFVPSKNGISHTQEEWTDYEDIQKGAEVLFNTVIALNNND
;
A
#
# COMPACT_ATOMS: atom_id res chain seq x y z
N MET A 1 0.34 -5.75 14.55
CA MET A 1 -0.77 -5.95 13.58
C MET A 1 -0.98 -4.63 12.86
N LEU A 2 -1.15 -4.64 11.53
CA LEU A 2 -1.42 -3.41 10.79
C LEU A 2 -2.82 -2.85 11.12
N SER A 3 -2.99 -1.54 10.97
CA SER A 3 -4.19 -0.81 11.37
C SER A 3 -5.34 -1.03 10.40
N GLU A 4 -6.45 -1.56 10.89
CA GLU A 4 -7.70 -1.70 10.12
C GLU A 4 -8.24 -0.34 9.64
N MET A 5 -8.09 0.71 10.45
CA MET A 5 -8.49 2.08 10.08
C MET A 5 -7.75 2.54 8.82
N ILE A 6 -6.42 2.41 8.80
CA ILE A 6 -5.62 2.81 7.63
C ILE A 6 -5.92 1.89 6.43
N ILE A 7 -6.05 0.59 6.66
CA ILE A 7 -6.40 -0.38 5.58
C ILE A 7 -7.75 -0.03 4.94
N ASN A 8 -8.75 0.33 5.74
CA ASN A 8 -10.06 0.70 5.21
C ASN A 8 -10.00 2.02 4.45
N GLN A 9 -9.27 3.03 4.94
CA GLN A 9 -9.07 4.27 4.18
C GLN A 9 -8.42 3.99 2.82
N MET A 10 -7.37 3.15 2.77
CA MET A 10 -6.72 2.79 1.51
C MET A 10 -7.68 2.06 0.55
N LYS A 11 -8.60 1.22 1.06
CA LYS A 11 -9.63 0.57 0.24
C LYS A 11 -10.63 1.55 -0.34
N ASP A 12 -11.02 2.56 0.44
CA ASP A 12 -11.92 3.60 -0.03
C ASP A 12 -11.28 4.39 -1.17
N GLU A 13 -9.99 4.74 -1.04
CA GLU A 13 -9.25 5.41 -2.11
C GLU A 13 -9.12 4.54 -3.36
N VAL A 14 -8.77 3.26 -3.22
CA VAL A 14 -8.73 2.30 -4.34
C VAL A 14 -10.08 2.25 -5.06
N SER A 15 -11.18 2.18 -4.31
CA SER A 15 -12.53 2.15 -4.88
C SER A 15 -12.89 3.45 -5.58
N SER A 16 -12.52 4.61 -5.02
CA SER A 16 -12.80 5.92 -5.60
C SER A 16 -12.09 6.14 -6.94
N LEU A 17 -10.88 5.60 -7.08
CA LEU A 17 -10.06 5.65 -8.30
C LEU A 17 -10.48 4.58 -9.34
N GLY A 18 -11.42 3.70 -9.00
CA GLY A 18 -11.85 2.61 -9.89
C GLY A 18 -10.82 1.49 -10.05
N TYR A 19 -9.87 1.38 -9.13
CA TYR A 19 -8.86 0.33 -9.13
C TYR A 19 -9.37 -0.94 -8.47
N ARG A 20 -8.65 -2.04 -8.68
CA ARG A 20 -8.91 -3.32 -7.99
C ARG A 20 -7.76 -3.60 -7.03
N SER A 21 -8.10 -4.07 -5.83
CA SER A 21 -7.14 -4.54 -4.84
C SER A 21 -7.62 -5.82 -4.18
N ILE A 22 -6.69 -6.49 -3.49
CA ILE A 22 -6.96 -7.60 -2.58
C ILE A 22 -6.22 -7.33 -1.27
N CYS A 23 -6.71 -7.87 -0.16
CA CYS A 23 -5.95 -7.91 1.08
C CYS A 23 -5.08 -9.16 1.12
N MET A 24 -3.83 -9.00 1.55
CA MET A 24 -2.89 -10.09 1.72
C MET A 24 -1.86 -9.76 2.80
N ASP A 25 -1.27 -10.80 3.38
CA ASP A 25 -0.12 -10.66 4.27
C ASP A 25 1.16 -10.44 3.45
N SER A 26 2.10 -9.67 3.98
CA SER A 26 3.45 -9.61 3.40
C SER A 26 4.28 -10.80 3.87
N GLY A 27 4.87 -11.54 2.93
CA GLY A 27 5.86 -12.57 3.22
C GLY A 27 7.26 -12.03 3.54
N ALA A 28 7.51 -10.74 3.30
CA ALA A 28 8.79 -10.09 3.53
C ALA A 28 8.76 -9.20 4.79
N GLY A 29 9.92 -8.99 5.41
CA GLY A 29 10.09 -8.04 6.50
C GLY A 29 10.09 -6.60 6.00
N HIS A 30 9.42 -5.70 6.73
CA HIS A 30 9.39 -4.26 6.44
C HIS A 30 9.46 -3.46 7.73
N ASP A 31 9.98 -2.22 7.66
CA ASP A 31 9.98 -1.30 8.81
C ASP A 31 8.58 -1.06 9.37
N ALA A 32 7.55 -1.17 8.52
CA ALA A 32 6.14 -1.13 8.91
C ALA A 32 5.78 -2.11 10.03
N MET A 33 6.48 -3.25 10.13
CA MET A 33 6.27 -4.22 11.22
C MET A 33 6.64 -3.63 12.58
N VAL A 34 7.75 -2.89 12.65
CA VAL A 34 8.20 -2.21 13.86
C VAL A 34 7.35 -0.96 14.12
N MET A 35 7.08 -0.18 13.07
CA MET A 35 6.25 1.04 13.17
C MET A 35 4.85 0.75 13.71
N ALA A 36 4.28 -0.41 13.35
CA ALA A 36 2.95 -0.83 13.82
C ALA A 36 2.85 -1.03 15.34
N GLU A 37 3.97 -1.13 16.06
CA GLU A 37 3.99 -1.16 17.53
C GLU A 37 3.84 0.23 18.16
N HIS A 38 4.06 1.29 17.38
CA HIS A 38 4.13 2.67 17.87
C HIS A 38 3.03 3.58 17.30
N ALA A 39 2.52 3.29 16.10
CA ALA A 39 1.50 4.09 15.45
C ALA A 39 0.61 3.23 14.54
N PRO A 40 -0.64 3.65 14.29
CA PRO A 40 -1.44 3.09 13.22
C PRO A 40 -0.62 3.06 11.92
N THR A 41 -0.41 1.86 11.37
CA THR A 41 0.44 1.65 10.20
C THR A 41 -0.28 0.75 9.20
N GLY A 42 -0.17 1.06 7.91
CA GLY A 42 -0.70 0.26 6.80
C GLY A 42 0.30 0.18 5.66
N MET A 43 0.09 -0.75 4.72
CA MET A 43 0.96 -0.92 3.57
C MET A 43 0.14 -1.05 2.29
N ILE A 44 0.69 -0.51 1.19
CA ILE A 44 0.17 -0.65 -0.17
C ILE A 44 1.19 -1.44 -0.97
N PHE A 45 0.74 -2.51 -1.62
CA PHE A 45 1.53 -3.28 -2.56
C PHE A 45 1.11 -3.00 -4.00
N VAL A 46 2.09 -2.99 -4.89
CA VAL A 46 1.90 -2.97 -6.34
C VAL A 46 2.54 -4.22 -6.94
N PRO A 47 2.05 -4.74 -8.08
CA PRO A 47 2.58 -5.99 -8.65
C PRO A 47 4.03 -5.88 -9.10
N SER A 48 4.86 -6.82 -8.66
CA SER A 48 6.18 -7.06 -9.29
C SER A 48 6.04 -8.10 -10.40
N LYS A 49 6.64 -7.84 -11.55
CA LYS A 49 6.62 -8.72 -12.72
C LYS A 49 7.15 -10.10 -12.36
N ASN A 50 6.31 -11.12 -12.53
CA ASN A 50 6.57 -12.51 -12.15
C ASN A 50 6.91 -12.73 -10.66
N GLY A 51 6.65 -11.75 -9.78
CA GLY A 51 7.00 -11.83 -8.36
C GLY A 51 8.50 -11.91 -8.07
N ILE A 52 9.34 -11.47 -9.02
CA ILE A 52 10.80 -11.46 -8.84
C ILE A 52 11.19 -10.24 -8.01
N SER A 53 12.07 -10.44 -7.03
CA SER A 53 12.68 -9.39 -6.23
C SER A 53 14.12 -9.74 -5.82
N HIS A 54 14.91 -8.75 -5.38
CA HIS A 54 16.32 -8.88 -4.99
C HIS A 54 17.26 -9.35 -6.12
N THR A 55 16.90 -9.07 -7.37
CA THR A 55 17.74 -9.33 -8.55
C THR A 55 17.64 -8.16 -9.53
N GLN A 56 18.51 -8.13 -10.56
CA GLN A 56 18.50 -7.07 -11.56
C GLN A 56 17.23 -7.07 -12.43
N GLU A 57 16.57 -8.22 -12.53
CA GLU A 57 15.33 -8.43 -13.29
C GLU A 57 14.07 -7.99 -12.54
N GLU A 58 14.20 -7.57 -11.27
CA GLU A 58 13.09 -6.98 -10.50
C GLU A 58 12.50 -5.79 -11.27
N TRP A 59 11.19 -5.83 -11.49
CA TRP A 59 10.50 -4.83 -12.30
C TRP A 59 9.04 -4.67 -11.87
N THR A 60 8.57 -3.44 -11.84
CA THR A 60 7.16 -3.06 -11.67
C THR A 60 6.81 -2.11 -12.80
N ASP A 61 5.68 -2.34 -13.47
CA ASP A 61 5.27 -1.48 -14.58
C ASP A 61 4.91 -0.07 -14.08
N TYR A 62 5.26 0.95 -14.86
CA TYR A 62 5.06 2.36 -14.46
C TYR A 62 3.60 2.69 -14.11
N GLU A 63 2.65 2.07 -14.79
CA GLU A 63 1.22 2.24 -14.50
C GLU A 63 0.86 1.74 -13.09
N ASP A 64 1.45 0.62 -12.67
CA ASP A 64 1.22 0.07 -11.34
C ASP A 64 1.91 0.92 -10.25
N ILE A 65 3.12 1.42 -10.53
CA ILE A 65 3.80 2.39 -9.65
C ILE A 65 2.93 3.64 -9.47
N GLN A 66 2.40 4.19 -10.57
CA GLN A 66 1.51 5.36 -10.53
C GLN A 66 0.29 5.08 -9.66
N LYS A 67 -0.41 3.96 -9.88
CA LYS A 67 -1.59 3.59 -9.09
C LYS A 67 -1.28 3.52 -7.60
N GLY A 68 -0.17 2.89 -7.22
CA GLY A 68 0.27 2.81 -5.82
C GLY A 68 0.57 4.17 -5.21
N ALA A 69 1.25 5.04 -5.96
CA ALA A 69 1.56 6.40 -5.52
C ALA A 69 0.30 7.27 -5.38
N GLU A 70 -0.66 7.13 -6.30
CA GLU A 70 -1.93 7.86 -6.29
C GLU A 70 -2.82 7.47 -5.10
N VAL A 71 -2.93 6.16 -4.81
CA VAL A 71 -3.61 5.67 -3.61
C VAL A 71 -2.93 6.17 -2.34
N LEU A 72 -1.59 6.13 -2.27
CA LEU A 72 -0.85 6.63 -1.12
C LEU A 72 -1.11 8.13 -0.89
N PHE A 73 -1.01 8.93 -1.95
CA PHE A 73 -1.24 10.37 -1.89
C PHE A 73 -2.66 10.69 -1.38
N ASN A 74 -3.68 10.10 -1.99
CA ASN A 74 -5.06 10.34 -1.57
C ASN A 74 -5.33 9.88 -0.14
N THR A 75 -4.76 8.73 0.27
CA THR A 75 -4.91 8.21 1.64
C THR A 75 -4.34 9.21 2.66
N VAL A 76 -3.16 9.77 2.40
CA VAL A 76 -2.53 10.76 3.28
C VAL A 76 -3.39 12.03 3.37
N ILE A 77 -3.89 12.52 2.24
CA ILE A 77 -4.78 13.70 2.22
C ILE A 77 -6.06 13.44 3.00
N ALA A 78 -6.71 12.28 2.81
CA ALA A 78 -7.92 11.92 3.52
C ALA A 78 -7.70 11.81 5.02
N LEU A 79 -6.61 11.17 5.46
CA LEU A 79 -6.27 11.05 6.88
C LEU A 79 -5.98 12.42 7.52
N ASN A 80 -5.31 13.32 6.80
CA ASN A 80 -5.03 14.67 7.29
C ASN A 80 -6.29 15.57 7.38
N ASN A 81 -7.30 15.33 6.56
CA ASN A 81 -8.54 16.11 6.57
C ASN A 81 -9.55 15.63 7.63
N ASN A 82 -9.24 14.54 8.35
CA ASN A 82 -10.08 13.96 9.40
C ASN A 82 -9.65 14.42 10.82
N ASP A 83 -8.81 15.46 10.92
CA ASP A 83 -8.45 16.15 12.17
C ASP A 83 -9.51 17.18 12.61
#